data_AF-E1YLE9-F1
#
_entry.id   AF-E1YLE9-F1
#
_cell.length_a   1.000
_cell.length_b   1.000
_cell.length_c   1.000
_cell.angle_alpha   90.00
_cell.angle_beta   90.00
_cell.angle_gamma   90.00
#
_symmetry.space_group_name_H-M   'P 1'
#
loop_
_entity.id
_entity.type
_entity.pdbx_description
1 polymer ?
#
loop_
_entity_poly.entity_id
_entity_poly.type
_entity_poly.pdbx_seq_one_letter_code
_entity_poly.pdbx_strand_id
1 'polypeptide(L)'
;MQPTQTAAVRDYKQLSQVERAFRSFKTVDLMVRPIHHRLEDRVRSHIFLCMLAYCVQWHMMEAWRPLIYADEKQQEKAFRDPVAPAKRSVSAMQKVHTKNLEDGSRVHSFRSLLGHLGAIVRATCRCPGADDNAPTFTVITKANSKQQKAFDLLQSINA
;
A
#
# COMPACT_ATOMS: atom_id res chain seq x y z
N MET A 1 -19.40 -13.36 27.41
CA MET A 1 -18.18 -12.97 28.15
C MET A 1 -17.97 -11.49 27.91
N GLN A 2 -18.07 -10.64 28.94
CA GLN A 2 -17.92 -9.17 28.75
C GLN A 2 -16.46 -8.84 28.39
N PRO A 3 -16.22 -7.93 27.43
CA PRO A 3 -14.86 -7.51 27.10
C PRO A 3 -14.21 -6.86 28.33
N THR A 4 -12.94 -7.18 28.59
CA THR A 4 -12.16 -6.50 29.64
C THR A 4 -12.06 -5.00 29.30
N GLN A 5 -11.97 -4.13 30.32
CA GLN A 5 -11.97 -2.67 30.10
C GLN A 5 -10.90 -2.22 29.08
N THR A 6 -9.74 -2.89 29.09
CA THR A 6 -8.64 -2.68 28.13
C THR A 6 -9.02 -3.04 26.70
N ALA A 7 -9.81 -4.10 26.49
CA ALA A 7 -10.30 -4.49 25.16
C ALA A 7 -11.30 -3.46 24.63
N ALA A 8 -12.25 -3.02 25.46
CA ALA A 8 -13.22 -2.00 25.07
C ALA A 8 -12.56 -0.67 24.64
N VAL A 9 -11.55 -0.21 25.40
CA VAL A 9 -10.78 1.00 25.05
C VAL A 9 -10.01 0.83 23.74
N ARG A 10 -9.47 -0.37 23.48
CA ARG A 10 -8.75 -0.67 22.24
C ARG A 10 -9.67 -0.62 21.03
N ASP A 11 -10.84 -1.26 21.11
CA ASP A 11 -11.82 -1.30 20.03
C ASP A 11 -12.31 0.11 19.70
N TYR A 12 -12.58 0.92 20.73
CA TYR A 12 -12.92 2.34 20.54
C TYR A 12 -11.80 3.10 19.83
N LYS A 13 -10.53 2.91 20.22
CA LYS A 13 -9.39 3.55 19.55
C LYS A 13 -9.20 3.06 18.11
N GLN A 14 -9.58 1.83 17.76
CA GLN A 14 -9.52 1.34 16.38
C GLN A 14 -10.45 2.11 15.45
N LEU A 15 -11.53 2.72 15.96
CA LEU A 15 -12.41 3.57 15.16
C LEU A 15 -11.67 4.77 14.54
N SER A 16 -10.68 5.32 15.25
CA SER A 16 -9.84 6.39 14.70
C SER A 16 -9.00 5.94 13.49
N GLN A 17 -8.71 4.63 13.37
CA GLN A 17 -8.02 4.08 12.20
C GLN A 17 -8.92 4.09 10.97
N VAL A 18 -10.23 3.89 11.16
CA VAL A 18 -11.25 3.96 10.10
C VAL A 18 -11.32 5.37 9.53
N GLU A 19 -11.39 6.39 10.40
CA GLU A 19 -11.38 7.80 9.96
C GLU A 19 -10.09 8.17 9.23
N ARG A 20 -8.95 7.70 9.73
CA ARG A 20 -7.65 7.89 9.08
C ARG A 20 -7.61 7.26 7.70
N ALA A 21 -8.14 6.05 7.56
CA ALA A 21 -8.23 5.34 6.30
C ALA A 21 -9.08 6.14 5.28
N PHE A 22 -10.27 6.58 5.69
CA PHE A 22 -11.14 7.44 4.87
C PHE A 22 -10.47 8.76 4.46
N ARG A 23 -9.68 9.37 5.36
CA ARG A 23 -8.91 10.59 5.04
C ARG A 23 -7.80 10.28 4.02
N SER A 24 -7.08 9.18 4.17
CA SER A 24 -5.98 8.78 3.28
C SER A 24 -6.44 8.57 1.83
N PHE A 25 -7.61 7.95 1.62
CA PHE A 25 -8.15 7.72 0.26
C PHE A 25 -8.47 9.01 -0.47
N LYS A 26 -9.05 9.97 0.25
CA LYS A 26 -9.50 11.23 -0.33
C LYS A 26 -8.34 12.16 -0.69
N THR A 27 -7.17 12.00 -0.07
CA THR A 27 -6.15 13.06 -0.11
C THR A 27 -4.76 12.60 -0.54
N VAL A 28 -4.31 11.39 -0.18
CA VAL A 28 -2.89 11.05 -0.28
C VAL A 28 -2.61 9.88 -1.22
N ASP A 29 -3.31 8.76 -1.06
CA ASP A 29 -2.89 7.51 -1.71
C ASP A 29 -3.63 7.21 -3.01
N LEU A 30 -4.96 7.34 -2.98
CA LEU A 30 -5.80 7.02 -4.13
C LEU A 30 -6.13 8.27 -4.98
N MET A 31 -5.82 9.46 -4.45
CA MET A 31 -6.06 10.77 -5.10
C MET A 31 -7.45 10.87 -5.75
N VAL A 32 -8.45 10.25 -5.11
CA VAL A 32 -9.84 10.42 -5.51
C VAL A 32 -10.17 11.88 -5.22
N ARG A 33 -10.07 12.73 -6.24
CA ARG A 33 -10.50 14.13 -6.13
C ARG A 33 -11.91 14.16 -5.53
N PRO A 34 -12.32 15.24 -4.86
CA PRO A 34 -13.72 15.39 -4.48
C PRO A 34 -14.62 15.33 -5.73
N ILE A 35 -15.21 14.15 -5.98
CA ILE A 35 -16.21 13.96 -7.04
C ILE A 35 -17.57 14.08 -6.36
N HIS A 36 -18.25 15.19 -6.64
CA HIS A 36 -19.56 15.49 -6.04
C HIS A 36 -20.66 14.75 -6.82
N HIS A 37 -20.94 13.51 -6.42
CA HIS A 37 -22.05 12.74 -6.96
C HIS A 37 -23.39 13.29 -6.43
N ARG A 38 -24.37 13.46 -7.33
CA ARG A 38 -25.74 13.94 -7.00
C ARG A 38 -26.83 12.89 -7.22
N LEU A 39 -26.50 11.79 -7.90
CA LEU A 39 -27.41 10.66 -8.13
C LEU A 39 -27.05 9.53 -7.17
N GLU A 40 -28.06 8.93 -6.56
CA GLU A 40 -27.90 7.90 -5.53
C GLU A 40 -27.02 6.74 -6.00
N ASP A 41 -27.28 6.18 -7.19
CA ASP A 41 -26.50 5.06 -7.72
C ASP A 41 -25.03 5.40 -7.90
N ARG A 42 -24.72 6.61 -8.35
CA ARG A 42 -23.32 7.06 -8.53
C ARG A 42 -22.61 7.20 -7.19
N VAL A 43 -23.31 7.65 -6.14
CA VAL A 43 -22.76 7.71 -4.78
C VAL A 43 -22.44 6.30 -4.29
N ARG A 44 -23.38 5.36 -4.41
CA ARG A 44 -23.19 3.96 -3.98
C ARG A 44 -22.02 3.30 -4.71
N SER A 45 -21.97 3.40 -6.04
CA SER A 45 -20.88 2.83 -6.84
C SER A 45 -19.51 3.44 -6.49
N HIS A 46 -19.45 4.75 -6.27
CA HIS A 46 -18.19 5.42 -5.92
C HIS A 46 -17.64 4.98 -4.57
N ILE A 47 -18.51 4.92 -3.55
CA ILE A 47 -18.13 4.45 -2.21
C ILE A 47 -17.65 3.00 -2.30
N PHE A 48 -18.36 2.15 -3.05
CA PHE A 48 -17.97 0.76 -3.23
C PHE A 48 -16.58 0.62 -3.87
N LEU A 49 -16.31 1.34 -4.96
CA LEU A 49 -14.99 1.33 -5.62
C LEU A 49 -13.88 1.87 -4.70
N CYS A 50 -14.16 2.91 -3.91
CA CYS A 50 -13.21 3.43 -2.92
C CYS A 50 -12.87 2.39 -1.85
N MET A 51 -13.87 1.64 -1.36
CA MET A 51 -13.66 0.58 -0.39
C MET A 51 -12.86 -0.59 -0.97
N LEU A 52 -13.13 -1.00 -2.21
CA LEU A 52 -12.33 -2.04 -2.88
C LEU A 52 -10.88 -1.63 -3.08
N ALA A 53 -10.66 -0.42 -3.59
CA ALA A 53 -9.33 0.10 -3.81
C ALA A 53 -8.55 0.23 -2.48
N TYR A 54 -9.25 0.58 -1.39
CA TYR A 54 -8.64 0.51 -0.07
C TYR A 54 -8.21 -0.89 0.32
N CYS A 55 -9.08 -1.89 0.20
CA CYS A 55 -8.72 -3.27 0.56
C CYS A 55 -7.44 -3.68 -0.16
N VAL A 56 -7.37 -3.45 -1.47
CA VAL A 56 -6.17 -3.72 -2.28
C VAL A 56 -4.96 -2.97 -1.74
N GLN A 57 -5.06 -1.65 -1.53
CA GLN A 57 -3.97 -0.85 -0.99
C GLN A 57 -3.51 -1.35 0.39
N TRP A 58 -4.44 -1.68 1.28
CA TRP A 58 -4.15 -2.17 2.63
C TRP A 58 -3.36 -3.48 2.56
N HIS A 59 -3.82 -4.44 1.75
CA HIS A 59 -3.12 -5.72 1.57
C HIS A 59 -1.72 -5.52 0.99
N MET A 60 -1.58 -4.63 0.01
CA MET A 60 -0.27 -4.27 -0.56
C MET A 60 0.64 -3.61 0.47
N MET A 61 0.12 -2.67 1.26
CA MET A 61 0.89 -2.01 2.32
C MET A 61 1.33 -3.00 3.40
N GLU A 62 0.49 -3.97 3.75
CA GLU A 62 0.80 -5.01 4.72
C GLU A 62 1.90 -5.95 4.21
N ALA A 63 1.81 -6.39 2.95
CA ALA A 63 2.85 -7.19 2.31
C ALA A 63 4.17 -6.41 2.16
N TRP A 64 4.10 -5.13 1.85
CA TRP A 64 5.28 -4.30 1.58
C TRP A 64 5.90 -3.63 2.81
N ARG A 65 5.44 -3.91 4.03
CA ARG A 65 6.03 -3.34 5.27
C ARG A 65 7.55 -3.45 5.33
N PRO A 66 8.19 -4.54 4.86
CA PRO A 66 9.64 -4.63 4.82
C PRO A 66 10.28 -3.56 3.91
N LEU A 67 9.63 -3.16 2.83
CA LEU A 67 10.16 -2.25 1.80
C LEU A 67 9.79 -0.77 2.01
N ILE A 68 8.73 -0.51 2.79
CA ILE A 68 8.20 0.85 3.00
C ILE A 68 8.47 1.39 4.40
N TYR A 69 8.18 2.68 4.61
CA TYR A 69 8.15 3.33 5.93
C TYR A 69 6.96 2.85 6.77
N ALA A 70 6.95 1.57 7.09
CA ALA A 70 6.00 0.95 8.00
C ALA A 70 6.74 0.12 9.04
N ASP A 71 6.18 0.11 10.26
CA ASP A 71 6.67 -0.73 11.33
C ASP A 71 6.27 -2.18 11.07
N GLU A 72 7.23 -3.11 11.07
CA GLU A 72 6.99 -4.54 10.82
C GLU A 72 6.47 -5.26 12.07
N LYS A 73 6.74 -4.73 13.27
CA LYS A 73 6.39 -5.39 14.54
C LYS A 73 4.95 -5.09 14.98
N GLN A 74 3.98 -5.41 14.13
CA GLN A 74 2.57 -5.10 14.38
C GLN A 74 1.97 -5.90 15.55
N GLN A 75 2.42 -7.14 15.75
CA GLN A 75 1.92 -8.03 16.80
C GLN A 75 2.13 -7.45 18.20
N GLU A 76 3.23 -6.71 18.41
CA GLU A 76 3.50 -6.03 19.69
C GLU A 76 2.44 -4.99 20.04
N LYS A 77 1.72 -4.43 19.05
CA LYS A 77 0.62 -3.48 19.30
C LYS A 77 -0.59 -4.16 19.95
N ALA A 78 -0.82 -5.45 19.71
CA ALA A 78 -1.96 -6.18 20.25
C ALA A 78 -1.88 -6.33 21.78
N PHE A 79 -0.67 -6.44 22.32
CA PHE A 79 -0.43 -6.68 23.75
C PHE A 79 -0.10 -5.40 24.54
N ARG A 80 0.26 -4.31 23.85
CA ARG A 80 0.58 -3.02 24.47
C ARG A 80 -0.63 -2.41 25.16
N ASP A 81 -0.44 -1.74 26.29
CA ASP A 81 -1.43 -0.84 26.88
C ASP A 81 -1.98 0.14 25.82
N PRO A 82 -3.30 0.14 25.56
CA PRO A 82 -3.92 1.00 24.56
C PRO A 82 -3.88 2.48 24.94
N VAL A 83 -3.73 2.84 26.22
CA VAL A 83 -3.71 4.25 26.69
C VAL A 83 -2.31 4.84 26.66
N ALA A 84 -1.27 4.03 26.89
CA ALA A 84 0.11 4.48 26.85
C ALA A 84 0.51 5.11 25.50
N PRO A 85 1.39 6.13 25.48
CA PRO A 85 1.86 6.77 24.24
C PRO A 85 2.45 5.75 23.27
N ALA A 86 2.18 5.88 21.96
CA ALA A 86 2.70 4.97 20.95
C ALA A 86 4.24 5.07 20.82
N LYS A 87 4.94 3.93 20.85
CA LYS A 87 6.39 3.79 20.64
C LYS A 87 6.59 2.97 19.38
N ARG A 88 7.43 3.47 18.46
CA ARG A 88 7.85 2.77 17.25
C ARG A 88 8.91 1.72 17.60
N SER A 89 8.97 0.64 16.85
CA SER A 89 10.04 -0.35 16.99
C SER A 89 11.41 0.22 16.59
N VAL A 90 12.48 -0.46 17.01
CA VAL A 90 13.85 -0.08 16.68
C VAL A 90 14.08 -0.12 15.17
N SER A 91 13.58 -1.14 14.47
CA SER A 91 13.70 -1.25 13.01
C SER A 91 12.95 -0.13 12.29
N ALA A 92 11.76 0.26 12.78
CA ALA A 92 11.02 1.39 12.23
C ALA A 92 11.77 2.73 12.41
N MET A 93 12.42 2.93 13.56
CA MET A 93 13.26 4.12 13.80
C MET A 93 14.51 4.11 12.92
N GLN A 94 15.14 2.95 12.72
CA GLN A 94 16.29 2.80 11.84
C GLN A 94 15.93 3.15 10.40
N LYS A 95 14.81 2.62 9.86
CA LYS A 95 14.30 2.99 8.52
C LYS A 95 14.13 4.50 8.33
N VAL A 96 13.59 5.18 9.34
CA VAL A 96 13.40 6.64 9.30
C VAL A 96 14.73 7.38 9.31
N HIS A 97 15.69 6.93 10.12
CA HIS A 97 16.99 7.58 10.28
C HIS A 97 17.89 7.36 9.07
N THR A 98 18.08 6.11 8.64
CA THR A 98 18.99 5.75 7.55
C THR A 98 18.38 6.01 6.18
N LYS A 99 17.04 6.00 6.06
CA LYS A 99 16.30 6.00 4.79
C LYS A 99 16.69 4.85 3.85
N ASN A 100 17.42 3.86 4.36
CA ASN A 100 17.93 2.70 3.66
C ASN A 100 17.57 1.42 4.43
N LEU A 101 17.32 0.36 3.70
CA LEU A 101 17.12 -1.00 4.19
C LEU A 101 18.49 -1.63 4.52
N GLU A 102 18.45 -2.77 5.20
CA GLU A 102 19.66 -3.52 5.57
C GLU A 102 20.48 -3.96 4.35
N ASP A 103 19.83 -4.16 3.21
CA ASP A 103 20.47 -4.48 1.91
C ASP A 103 21.11 -3.26 1.21
N GLY A 104 21.14 -2.09 1.87
CA GLY A 104 21.68 -0.83 1.35
C GLY A 104 20.75 -0.10 0.37
N SER A 105 19.61 -0.69 0.01
CA SER A 105 18.66 -0.07 -0.91
C SER A 105 17.73 0.92 -0.20
N ARG A 106 17.24 1.95 -0.89
CA ARG A 106 16.44 3.04 -0.28
C ARG A 106 15.06 2.59 0.22
N VAL A 107 14.61 3.02 1.39
CA VAL A 107 13.24 2.79 1.87
C VAL A 107 12.25 3.65 1.08
N HIS A 108 11.09 3.09 0.71
CA HIS A 108 10.07 3.77 -0.10
C HIS A 108 8.87 4.25 0.72
N SER A 109 8.21 5.32 0.29
CA SER A 109 6.77 5.50 0.54
C SER A 109 5.97 4.61 -0.41
N PHE A 110 4.71 4.30 -0.09
CA PHE A 110 3.81 3.54 -0.96
C PHE A 110 3.81 4.09 -2.39
N ARG A 111 3.61 5.40 -2.55
CA ARG A 111 3.63 6.09 -3.85
C ARG A 111 4.98 5.97 -4.58
N SER A 112 6.09 6.12 -3.87
CA SER A 112 7.41 6.00 -4.50
C SER A 112 7.74 4.56 -4.91
N LEU A 113 7.21 3.56 -4.19
CA LEU A 113 7.36 2.15 -4.56
C LEU A 113 6.50 1.84 -5.79
N LEU A 114 5.25 2.33 -5.85
CA LEU A 114 4.44 2.24 -7.07
C LEU A 114 5.12 2.92 -8.27
N GLY A 115 5.70 4.11 -8.08
CA GLY A 115 6.47 4.78 -9.12
C GLY A 115 7.69 3.98 -9.57
N HIS A 116 8.38 3.32 -8.63
CA HIS A 116 9.51 2.44 -8.95
C HIS A 116 9.07 1.19 -9.73
N LEU A 117 7.92 0.61 -9.38
CA LEU A 117 7.32 -0.52 -10.08
C LEU A 117 6.75 -0.14 -11.45
N GLY A 118 6.31 1.11 -11.63
CA GLY A 118 5.79 1.63 -12.90
C GLY A 118 6.82 1.65 -14.04
N ALA A 119 8.11 1.46 -13.75
CA ALA A 119 9.13 1.24 -14.77
C ALA A 119 9.01 -0.14 -15.45
N ILE A 120 8.24 -1.07 -14.88
CA ILE A 120 7.93 -2.35 -15.49
C ILE A 120 6.69 -2.18 -16.36
N VAL A 121 6.89 -2.28 -17.67
CA VAL A 121 5.84 -2.08 -18.66
C VAL A 121 5.77 -3.27 -19.59
N ARG A 122 4.57 -3.52 -20.11
CA ARG A 122 4.32 -4.39 -21.24
C ARG A 122 4.23 -3.51 -22.49
N ALA A 123 5.31 -3.45 -23.26
CA ALA A 123 5.40 -2.64 -24.47
C ALA A 123 5.05 -3.47 -25.71
N THR A 124 4.23 -2.92 -26.59
CA THR A 124 4.01 -3.47 -27.93
C THR A 124 5.02 -2.85 -28.87
N CYS A 125 5.94 -3.66 -29.38
CA CYS A 125 7.06 -3.24 -30.22
C CYS A 125 6.79 -3.58 -31.69
N ARG A 126 7.39 -2.77 -32.57
CA ARG A 126 7.53 -3.04 -34.00
C ARG A 126 9.01 -3.06 -34.35
N CYS A 127 9.40 -3.85 -35.34
CA CYS A 127 10.77 -3.84 -35.84
C CYS A 127 11.09 -2.47 -36.46
N PRO A 128 12.28 -1.91 -36.22
CA PRO A 128 12.70 -0.67 -36.86
C PRO A 128 12.65 -0.78 -38.39
N GLY A 129 12.01 0.20 -39.06
CA GLY A 129 11.86 0.21 -40.52
C GLY A 129 10.73 -0.66 -41.08
N ALA A 130 9.93 -1.28 -40.22
CA ALA A 130 8.77 -2.05 -40.64
C ALA A 130 7.59 -1.13 -41.02
N ASP A 131 6.81 -1.57 -42.00
CA ASP A 131 5.62 -0.88 -42.49
C ASP A 131 4.46 -0.92 -41.48
N ASP A 132 3.43 -0.10 -41.70
CA ASP A 132 2.32 0.02 -40.74
C ASP A 132 1.51 -1.26 -40.54
N ASN A 133 1.57 -2.18 -41.50
CA ASN A 133 0.95 -3.51 -41.45
C ASN A 133 1.87 -4.60 -40.91
N ALA A 134 3.10 -4.25 -40.50
CA ALA A 134 4.03 -5.23 -39.97
C ALA A 134 3.54 -5.86 -38.66
N PRO A 135 3.86 -7.15 -38.42
CA PRO A 135 3.50 -7.82 -37.19
C PRO A 135 4.16 -7.16 -35.98
N THR A 136 3.37 -6.96 -34.93
CA THR A 136 3.83 -6.45 -33.63
C THR A 136 4.12 -7.60 -32.67
N PHE A 137 5.01 -7.38 -31.71
CA PHE A 137 5.25 -8.32 -30.61
C PHE A 137 5.26 -7.59 -29.26
N THR A 138 5.07 -8.32 -28.17
CA THR A 138 5.07 -7.77 -26.82
C THR A 138 6.40 -8.04 -26.12
N VAL A 139 6.95 -7.03 -25.45
CA VAL A 139 8.12 -7.15 -24.57
C VAL A 139 7.75 -6.67 -23.17
N ILE A 140 8.15 -7.42 -22.14
CA ILE A 140 7.99 -7.00 -20.73
C ILE A 140 9.36 -6.62 -20.18
N THR A 141 9.46 -5.46 -19.55
CA THR A 141 10.70 -5.01 -18.89
C THR A 141 11.12 -6.00 -17.80
N LYS A 142 12.38 -6.42 -17.79
CA LYS A 142 12.94 -7.27 -16.73
C LYS A 142 13.01 -6.49 -15.41
N ALA A 143 12.35 -7.00 -14.37
CA ALA A 143 12.41 -6.44 -13.03
C ALA A 143 13.84 -6.51 -12.45
N ASN A 144 14.27 -5.45 -11.76
CA ASN A 144 15.44 -5.53 -10.90
C ASN A 144 15.13 -6.32 -9.62
N SER A 145 16.16 -6.67 -8.84
CA SER A 145 16.03 -7.48 -7.61
C SER A 145 15.00 -6.92 -6.63
N LYS A 146 14.89 -5.59 -6.53
CA LYS A 146 13.96 -4.92 -5.62
C LYS A 146 12.53 -4.93 -6.11
N GLN A 147 12.33 -4.66 -7.40
CA GLN A 147 11.02 -4.76 -8.02
C GLN A 147 10.50 -6.21 -7.94
N GLN A 148 11.39 -7.19 -8.17
CA GLN A 148 11.05 -8.61 -8.03
C GLN A 148 10.62 -8.93 -6.59
N LYS A 149 11.43 -8.54 -5.60
CA LYS A 149 11.09 -8.72 -4.17
C LYS A 149 9.73 -8.09 -3.81
N ALA A 150 9.39 -6.95 -4.37
CA ALA A 150 8.08 -6.34 -4.15
C ALA A 150 6.94 -7.20 -4.73
N PHE A 151 7.10 -7.81 -5.91
CA PHE A 151 6.11 -8.73 -6.46
C PHE A 151 6.04 -10.04 -5.67
N ASP A 152 7.17 -10.59 -5.24
CA ASP A 152 7.21 -11.81 -4.43
C ASP A 152 6.45 -11.63 -3.11
N LEU A 153 6.59 -10.46 -2.47
CA LEU A 153 5.82 -10.11 -1.28
C LEU A 153 4.30 -10.05 -1.56
N LEU A 154 3.88 -9.57 -2.73
CA LEU A 154 2.45 -9.57 -3.09
C LEU A 154 1.89 -10.98 -3.28
N GLN A 155 2.71 -11.94 -3.70
CA GLN A 155 2.27 -13.34 -3.83
C GLN A 155 1.97 -14.01 -2.48
N SER A 156 2.46 -13.46 -1.36
CA SER A 156 2.12 -13.95 -0.02
C SER A 156 0.75 -13.47 0.50
N ILE A 157 0.06 -12.59 -0.24
CA ILE A 157 -1.29 -12.16 0.11
C ILE A 157 -2.25 -13.32 -0.18
N ASN A 158 -2.59 -14.07 0.87
CA ASN A 158 -3.65 -15.07 0.80
C ASN A 158 -5.02 -14.38 0.88
N ALA A 159 -5.89 -14.69 -0.07
CA ALA A 159 -7.29 -14.25 -0.09
C ALA A 159 -8.18 -15.20 0.72
#